data_AF-A0A382ZHP9-F1
#
_entry.id   AF-A0A382ZHP9-F1
#
_cell.length_a   1.000
_cell.length_b   1.000
_cell.length_c   1.000
_cell.angle_alpha   90.00
_cell.angle_beta   90.00
_cell.angle_gamma   90.00
#
_symmetry.space_group_name_H-M   'P 1'
#
loop_
_entity.id
_entity.type
_entity.pdbx_description
1 polymer ?
#
loop_
_entity_poly.entity_id
_entity_poly.type
_entity_poly.pdbx_seq_one_letter_code
_entity_poly.pdbx_strand_id
1 'polypeptide(L)' 'MKIKRFIFNPFQENTYVLYDDSKECVIIDPGCYEVSEEIELEKFINENKLNPVILLNTHCHID' A
#
# COMPACT_ATOMS: atom_id res chain seq x y z
N MET A 1 -12.15 8.56 -6.76
CA MET A 1 -10.69 8.35 -6.60
C MET A 1 -10.28 8.75 -5.20
N LYS A 2 -9.70 7.83 -4.44
CA LYS A 2 -9.27 7.99 -3.04
C LYS A 2 -7.83 7.50 -2.91
N ILE A 3 -7.05 8.13 -2.04
CA ILE A 3 -5.65 7.78 -1.78
C ILE A 3 -5.48 7.59 -0.28
N LYS A 4 -4.92 6.45 0.10
CA LYS A 4 -4.41 6.19 1.44
C LYS A 4 -2.89 6.12 1.37
N ARG A 5 -2.21 6.82 2.28
CA ARG A 5 -0.76 6.78 2.45
C ARG A 5 -0.42 6.09 3.76
N PHE A 6 0.62 5.28 3.72
CA PHE A 6 1.31 4.70 4.85
C PHE A 6 2.76 5.17 4.83
N ILE A 7 3.38 5.18 6.01
CA ILE A 7 4.81 5.42 6.16
C ILE A 7 5.35 4.14 6.80
N PHE A 8 6.13 3.40 6.03
CA PHE A 8 6.69 2.12 6.47
C PHE A 8 8.20 2.18 6.43
N ASN A 9 8.83 1.13 6.96
CA ASN A 9 10.26 0.90 7.07
C ASN A 9 11.04 1.98 7.86
N PRO A 10 12.30 1.70 8.25
CA PRO A 10 13.13 2.66 8.95
C PRO A 10 13.49 3.92 8.14
N PHE A 11 13.44 3.84 6.80
CA PHE A 11 13.71 4.95 5.88
C PHE A 11 12.48 5.82 5.60
N GLN A 12 11.33 5.47 6.19
CA GLN A 12 10.07 6.20 6.06
C GLN A 12 9.55 6.22 4.61
N GLU A 13 9.68 5.11 3.90
CA GLU A 13 9.13 4.93 2.55
C GLU A 13 7.61 5.13 2.56
N ASN A 14 7.12 5.83 1.54
CA ASN A 14 5.69 6.09 1.42
C ASN A 14 5.03 5.04 0.55
N THR A 15 4.24 4.15 1.18
CA THR A 15 3.36 3.24 0.46
C THR A 15 2.01 3.89 0.22
N TYR A 16 1.51 3.81 -1.01
CA TYR A 16 0.21 4.36 -1.39
C TYR A 16 -0.75 3.26 -1.83
N VAL A 17 -2.01 3.41 -1.43
CA VAL A 17 -3.13 2.64 -1.98
C VAL A 17 -4.07 3.61 -2.67
N LEU A 18 -4.13 3.52 -4.00
CA LEU A 18 -5.06 4.24 -4.85
C LEU A 18 -6.26 3.33 -5.13
N TYR A 19 -7.47 3.82 -4.89
CA TYR A 19 -8.69 3.03 -5.07
C TYR A 19 -9.89 3.91 -5.41
N ASP A 20 -10.94 3.28 -5.91
CA ASP A 20 -12.22 3.93 -6.18
C ASP A 20 -13.41 3.07 -5.77
N ASP A 21 -14.60 3.42 -6.26
CA ASP A 21 -15.83 2.75 -5.87
C ASP A 21 -15.99 1.37 -6.53
N SER A 22 -15.18 1.02 -7.54
CA SER A 22 -15.12 -0.33 -8.14
C SER A 22 -14.57 -1.39 -7.18
N LYS A 23 -13.89 -0.94 -6.11
CA LYS A 23 -13.11 -1.73 -5.16
C LYS A 23 -11.77 -2.24 -5.69
N GLU A 24 -11.43 -2.03 -6.95
CA GLU A 24 -10.07 -2.27 -7.41
C GLU A 24 -9.10 -1.28 -6.75
N CYS A 25 -7.91 -1.75 -6.40
CA CYS A 25 -6.86 -0.88 -5.88
C CYS A 25 -5.49 -1.16 -6.49
N VAL A 26 -4.70 -0.10 -6.56
CA VAL A 26 -3.29 -0.12 -6.93
C VAL A 26 -2.48 0.17 -5.69
N ILE A 27 -1.52 -0.69 -5.39
CA ILE A 27 -0.54 -0.49 -4.32
C ILE A 27 0.73 0.02 -4.98
N ILE A 28 1.23 1.17 -4.53
CA ILE A 28 2.42 1.82 -5.06
C ILE A 28 3.49 1.86 -3.97
N ASP A 29 4.71 1.44 -4.31
CA ASP A 29 5.88 1.43 -3.43
C ASP A 29 5.60 0.71 -2.08
N PRO A 30 5.34 -0.62 -2.10
CA PRO A 30 5.04 -1.41 -0.91
C PRO A 30 6.29 -1.62 -0.03
N GLY A 31 6.59 -0.65 0.82
CA GLY A 31 7.78 -0.59 1.68
C GLY A 31 7.63 -1.28 3.03
N CYS A 32 6.78 -2.31 3.16
CA CYS A 32 6.65 -3.02 4.44
C CYS A 32 7.99 -3.71 4.80
N TYR A 33 8.54 -3.40 5.98
CA TYR A 33 9.76 -4.00 6.53
C TYR A 33 9.46 -4.88 7.74
N GLU A 34 8.51 -4.47 8.57
CA GLU A 34 8.07 -5.21 9.77
C GLU A 34 6.71 -5.89 9.54
N VAL A 35 6.49 -7.03 10.22
CA VAL A 35 5.21 -7.78 10.14
C VAL A 35 4.00 -6.92 10.54
N SER A 36 4.18 -5.95 11.45
CA SER A 36 3.09 -5.03 11.82
C SER A 36 2.63 -4.14 10.66
N GLU A 37 3.54 -3.78 9.75
CA GLU A 37 3.26 -2.93 8.59
C GLU A 37 2.50 -3.72 7.52
N GLU A 38 2.89 -4.98 7.31
CA GLU A 38 2.13 -5.93 6.48
C GLU A 38 0.68 -6.08 7.00
N ILE A 39 0.52 -6.29 8.31
CA ILE A 39 -0.79 -6.43 8.95
C ILE A 39 -1.61 -5.13 8.81
N GLU A 40 -1.00 -3.96 8.96
CA GLU A 40 -1.68 -2.68 8.79
C GLU A 40 -2.21 -2.50 7.36
N LEU A 41 -1.38 -2.80 6.37
CA LEU A 41 -1.75 -2.72 4.95
C LEU A 41 -2.85 -3.74 4.61
N GLU A 42 -2.70 -4.99 5.04
CA GLU A 42 -3.69 -6.05 4.84
C GLU A 42 -5.03 -5.67 5.48
N LYS A 43 -5.01 -5.19 6.72
CA LYS A 43 -6.22 -4.77 7.43
C LYS A 43 -6.94 -3.66 6.68
N PHE A 44 -6.22 -2.66 6.17
CA PHE A 44 -6.83 -1.59 5.39
C PHE A 44 -7.51 -2.11 4.12
N ILE A 45 -6.85 -3.01 3.38
CA ILE A 45 -7.39 -3.63 2.17
C ILE A 45 -8.68 -4.41 2.51
N ASN A 46 -8.63 -5.24 3.54
CA ASN A 46 -9.74 -6.09 3.97
C ASN A 46 -10.95 -5.29 4.50
N GLU A 47 -10.73 -4.29 5.36
CA GLU A 47 -11.80 -3.46 5.93
C GLU A 47 -12.52 -2.64 4.85
N ASN A 48 -11.80 -2.17 3.84
CA ASN A 48 -12.37 -1.42 2.72
C ASN A 48 -12.92 -2.32 1.59
N LYS A 49 -12.73 -3.64 1.72
CA LYS A 49 -13.06 -4.67 0.73
C LYS A 49 -12.43 -4.39 -0.63
N LEU A 50 -11.17 -3.99 -0.63
CA LEU A 50 -10.43 -3.68 -1.84
C LEU A 50 -9.87 -4.96 -2.47
N ASN A 51 -9.76 -4.95 -3.79
CA ASN A 51 -9.16 -5.99 -4.60
C ASN A 51 -7.87 -5.43 -5.22
N PRO A 52 -6.68 -5.81 -4.71
CA PRO A 52 -5.41 -5.40 -5.32
C PRO A 52 -5.30 -5.96 -6.74
N VAL A 53 -5.22 -5.08 -7.73
CA VAL A 53 -5.11 -5.46 -9.15
C VAL A 53 -3.72 -5.15 -9.73
N ILE A 54 -3.00 -4.19 -9.14
CA ILE A 54 -1.66 -3.78 -9.58
C ILE A 54 -0.80 -3.51 -8.34
N LEU A 55 0.42 -4.02 -8.38
CA LEU A 55 1.53 -3.66 -7.50
C LEU A 55 2.56 -2.91 -8.35
N LEU A 56 2.82 -1.64 -8.03
CA LEU A 56 3.66 -0.76 -8.82
C LEU A 56 4.82 -0.23 -7.97
N ASN A 57 6.03 -0.34 -8.48
CA ASN A 57 7.16 0.41 -7.93
C ASN A 57 7.44 1.61 -8.84
N THR A 58 7.62 2.78 -8.24
CA THR A 58 8.02 3.98 -8.99
C THR A 58 9.43 3.83 -9.55
N HIS A 59 10.31 3.16 -8.81
CA HIS A 59 11.68 2.81 -9.18
C HIS A 59 12.18 1.62 -8.34
N CYS A 60 13.45 1.23 -8.52
CA CYS A 60 14.07 0.27 -7.61
C CYS A 60 14.57 1.02 -6.37
N HIS A 61 13.92 0.78 -5.24
CA HIS A 61 14.30 1.31 -3.93
C HIS A 61 15.57 0.62 -3.41
N ILE A 62 16.35 1.35 -2.61
CA ILE A 62 17.62 0.88 -1.99
C ILE A 62 17.59 1.03 -0.46
N ASP A 63 16.69 1.87 0.03
CA ASP A 63 16.11 1.80 1.36
C ASP A 63 15.53 0.41 1.67
#